data_AF-A0A3B9GCI9-F1
#
_entry.id   AF-A0A3B9GCI9-F1
#
_cell.length_a   1.000
_cell.length_b   1.000
_cell.length_c   1.000
_cell.angle_alpha   90.00
_cell.angle_beta   90.00
_cell.angle_gamma   90.00
#
_symmetry.space_group_name_H-M   'P 1'
#
loop_
_entity.id
_entity.type
_entity.pdbx_description
1 polymer ?
#
loop_
_entity_poly.entity_id
_entity_poly.type
_entity_poly.pdbx_seq_one_letter_code
_entity_poly.pdbx_strand_id
1 'polypeptide(L)' 'HIRDGQRITGMTARQKSLPVCPSKYQFKKHDNNDQGVWVSELLPHTAKVAKELCVINSTFTEAINHDP' A
#
# COMPACT_ATOMS: atom_id res chain seq x y z
N HIS A 1 -6.26 -7.50 7.03
CA HIS A 1 -6.85 -8.81 6.65
C HIS A 1 -6.92 -8.87 5.12
N ILE A 2 -6.70 -10.03 4.48
CA ILE A 2 -6.79 -10.19 2.99
C ILE A 2 -8.21 -9.91 2.46
N ARG A 3 -9.19 -9.82 3.35
CA ARG A 3 -10.62 -9.66 3.04
C ARG A 3 -11.21 -8.37 3.62
N ASP A 4 -10.46 -7.28 3.54
CA ASP A 4 -10.93 -5.94 3.95
C ASP A 4 -11.59 -5.22 2.75
N GLY A 5 -12.63 -5.85 2.18
CA GLY A 5 -13.33 -5.34 0.99
C GLY A 5 -12.60 -5.55 -0.36
N GLN A 6 -11.42 -6.16 -0.37
CA GLN A 6 -10.64 -6.38 -1.60
C GLN A 6 -11.30 -7.39 -2.55
N ARG A 7 -11.52 -6.99 -3.82
CA ARG A 7 -12.04 -7.87 -4.88
C ARG A 7 -10.96 -8.90 -5.26
N ILE A 8 -11.26 -10.19 -5.06
CA ILE A 8 -10.37 -11.29 -5.46
C ILE A 8 -10.67 -11.67 -6.92
N THR A 9 -9.63 -11.85 -7.74
CA THR A 9 -9.78 -12.25 -9.15
C THR A 9 -10.20 -13.71 -9.27
N GLY A 10 -10.81 -14.08 -10.40
CA GLY A 10 -11.22 -15.47 -10.65
C GLY A 10 -10.06 -16.47 -10.54
N MET A 11 -8.83 -16.05 -10.86
CA MET A 11 -7.63 -16.88 -10.83
C MET A 11 -7.21 -17.31 -9.40
N THR A 12 -7.50 -16.51 -8.38
CA THR A 12 -7.09 -16.79 -6.98
C THR A 12 -8.27 -17.06 -6.04
N ALA A 13 -9.53 -16.80 -6.47
CA ALA A 13 -10.73 -16.93 -5.66
C ALA A 13 -10.99 -18.33 -5.07
N ARG A 14 -10.46 -19.39 -5.70
CA ARG A 14 -10.63 -20.79 -5.24
C ARG A 14 -9.41 -21.36 -4.52
N GLN A 15 -8.36 -20.57 -4.29
CA GLN A 15 -7.18 -21.05 -3.58
C GLN A 15 -7.52 -21.32 -2.10
N LYS A 16 -7.07 -22.48 -1.58
CA LYS A 16 -7.31 -22.90 -0.19
C LYS A 16 -6.64 -21.97 0.83
N SER A 17 -5.54 -21.34 0.43
CA SER A 17 -4.84 -20.30 1.18
C SER A 17 -4.51 -19.13 0.26
N LEU A 18 -4.45 -17.93 0.85
CA LEU A 18 -4.03 -16.70 0.16
C LEU A 18 -2.72 -16.26 0.80
N PRO A 19 -1.58 -16.84 0.43
CA PRO A 19 -0.30 -16.46 1.01
C PRO A 19 0.02 -15.00 0.62
N VAL A 20 0.49 -14.24 1.59
CA VAL A 20 0.97 -12.86 1.39
C VAL A 20 2.47 -12.86 1.57
N CYS A 21 3.20 -12.27 0.62
CA CYS A 21 4.61 -11.96 0.81
C CYS A 21 4.73 -10.55 1.41
N PRO A 22 5.05 -10.40 2.71
CA PRO A 22 5.26 -9.07 3.26
C PRO A 22 6.49 -8.41 2.62
N SER A 23 6.57 -7.09 2.72
CA SER A 23 7.79 -6.38 2.35
C SER A 23 8.97 -6.88 3.20
N LYS A 24 10.10 -7.14 2.55
CA LYS A 24 11.37 -7.43 3.24
C LYS A 24 12.05 -6.18 3.81
N TYR A 25 11.60 -4.99 3.39
CA TYR A 25 12.16 -3.70 3.78
C TYR A 25 11.42 -3.11 4.97
N GLN A 26 12.17 -2.40 5.81
CA GLN A 26 11.63 -1.69 6.96
C GLN A 26 10.86 -0.44 6.53
N PHE A 27 9.77 -0.17 7.24
CA PHE A 27 9.02 1.08 7.13
C PHE A 27 9.06 1.80 8.47
N LYS A 28 9.28 3.10 8.41
CA LYS A 28 9.21 3.98 9.58
C LYS A 28 8.11 5.00 9.35
N LYS A 29 7.36 5.29 10.41
CA LYS A 29 6.36 6.35 10.39
C LYS A 29 7.07 7.69 10.62
N HIS A 30 6.90 8.60 9.68
CA HIS A 30 7.39 9.97 9.74
C HIS A 30 6.21 10.90 9.98
N ASP A 31 6.39 11.94 10.79
CA ASP A 31 5.38 12.97 10.94
C ASP A 31 5.19 13.70 9.60
N ASN A 32 3.95 13.79 9.15
CA ASN A 32 3.50 14.81 8.22
C ASN A 32 2.55 15.74 8.98
N ASN A 33 2.13 16.86 8.42
CA ASN A 33 1.19 17.79 9.09
C ASN A 33 -0.25 17.21 9.23
N ASP A 34 -0.38 15.90 9.44
CA ASP A 34 -1.61 15.11 9.56
C ASP A 34 -1.33 13.78 10.30
N GLN A 35 -1.75 12.62 9.80
CA GLN A 35 -1.70 11.32 10.49
C GLN A 35 -0.34 10.61 10.49
N GLY A 36 0.68 11.21 9.88
CA GLY A 36 1.98 10.63 9.57
C GLY A 36 1.99 9.77 8.30
N VAL A 37 3.18 9.61 7.71
CA VAL A 37 3.41 8.81 6.49
C VAL A 37 4.38 7.68 6.79
N TRP A 38 4.03 6.45 6.41
CA TRP A 38 4.95 5.32 6.44
C TRP A 38 5.86 5.36 5.22
N VAL A 39 7.16 5.49 5.45
CA VAL A 39 8.17 5.56 4.37
C VAL A 39 9.13 4.38 4.50
N SER A 40 9.40 3.72 3.36
CA SER A 40 10.36 2.62 3.27
C SER A 40 11.79 3.13 3.48
N GLU A 41 12.65 2.30 4.07
CA GLU A 41 14.10 2.56 4.16
C GLU A 41 14.77 2.78 2.80
N LEU A 42 14.15 2.32 1.71
CA LEU A 42 14.62 2.56 0.34
C LEU A 42 14.41 3.99 -0.16
N LEU A 43 13.59 4.80 0.51
CA LEU A 43 13.26 6.16 0.10
C LEU A 43 13.73 7.21 1.13
N PRO A 44 15.03 7.23 1.49
CA PRO A 44 15.53 8.07 2.58
C PRO A 44 15.43 9.56 2.26
N HIS A 45 15.50 9.96 0.99
CA HIS A 45 15.36 11.35 0.58
C HIS A 45 13.89 11.81 0.60
N THR A 46 12.96 10.93 0.25
CA THR A 46 11.52 11.20 0.38
C THR A 46 11.12 11.37 1.84
N ALA A 47 11.68 10.54 2.74
CA ALA A 47 11.43 10.64 4.18
C ALA A 47 11.81 12.02 4.77
N LYS A 48 12.83 12.69 4.20
CA LYS A 48 13.26 14.03 4.66
C LYS A 48 12.24 15.12 4.38
N VAL A 49 11.42 14.96 3.34
CA VAL A 49 10.42 15.95 2.92
C VAL A 49 9.00 15.55 3.30
N ALA A 50 8.81 14.50 4.12
CA ALA A 50 7.49 13.97 4.47
C ALA A 50 6.51 15.04 5.03
N LYS A 51 7.01 16.06 5.74
CA LYS A 51 6.20 17.19 6.24
C LYS A 51 5.67 18.11 5.15
N GLU A 52 6.31 18.14 3.99
CA GLU A 52 5.95 18.96 2.84
C GLU A 52 5.04 18.21 1.85
N LEU A 53 4.86 16.89 2.04
CA LEU A 53 4.05 16.06 1.17
C LEU A 53 2.57 16.15 1.53
N CYS A 54 1.74 16.42 0.52
CA CYS A 54 0.30 16.16 0.57
C CYS A 54 0.04 14.72 0.14
N VAL A 55 -0.55 13.91 1.01
CA VAL A 55 -0.85 12.49 0.74
C VAL A 55 -2.36 12.33 0.55
N ILE A 56 -2.77 11.84 -0.62
CA ILE A 56 -4.18 11.61 -0.96
C ILE A 56 -4.50 10.13 -0.79
N ASN A 57 -5.34 9.79 0.20
CA ASN A 57 -5.79 8.41 0.45
C ASN A 57 -7.14 8.07 -0.19
N SER A 58 -7.77 9.03 -0.88
CA SER A 58 -9.13 8.93 -1.44
C SER A 58 -9.16 8.63 -2.94
N THR A 59 -8.01 8.39 -3.58
CA THR A 59 -7.97 8.08 -5.00
C THR A 59 -8.70 6.77 -5.27
N PHE A 60 -9.75 6.85 -6.09
CA PHE A 60 -10.55 5.72 -6.50
C PHE A 60 -10.32 5.42 -7.98
N THR A 61 -10.14 4.14 -8.31
CA THR A 61 -10.06 3.65 -9.68
C THR A 61 -10.82 2.34 -9.78
N GLU A 62 -11.56 2.12 -10.87
CA GLU A 62 -12.12 0.80 -11.17
C GLU A 62 -10.99 -0.22 -11.39
N ALA A 63 -11.14 -1.42 -10.82
CA ALA A 63 -10.07 -2.42 -10.79
C ALA A 63 -9.87 -3.20 -12.11
N ILE A 64 -8.58 -3.51 -12.35
CA ILE A 64 -7.90 -4.34 -13.39
C ILE A 64 -8.20 -3.99 -14.85
N ASN A 65 -7.41 -3.05 -15.42
CA ASN A 65 -7.21 -2.92 -16.86
C ASN A 65 -6.28 -4.02 -17.42
N HIS A 66 -5.42 -4.62 -16.58
CA HIS A 66 -4.64 -5.78 -16.99
C HIS A 66 -5.41 -7.05 -16.59
N ASP A 67 -6.50 -7.31 -17.30
CA ASP A 67 -6.98 -8.68 -17.50
C ASP A 67 -5.80 -9.55 -18.00
N PRO A 68 -5.85 -10.89 -17.91
CA PRO A 68 -5.14 -11.67 -18.92
C PRO A 68 -5.73 -11.41 -20.31
#